data_AF-A0A6P0TEA8-F1
#
_entry.id   AF-A0A6P0TEA8-F1
#
_cell.length_a   1.000
_cell.length_b   1.000
_cell.length_c   1.000
_cell.angle_alpha   90.00
_cell.angle_beta   90.00
_cell.angle_gamma   90.00
#
_symmetry.space_group_name_H-M   'P 1'
#
loop_
_entity.id
_entity.type
_entity.pdbx_description
1 polymer ?
#
loop_
_entity_poly.entity_id
_entity_poly.type
_entity_poly.pdbx_seq_one_letter_code
_entity_poly.pdbx_strand_id
1 'polypeptide(L)'
;VIDQVGLINAVDYARLSAEFEQIAQNSGCPYISNELVLRAGKTILCELRYGASVDINNLPETMVMQYMVEVLDANFIHAIPLVASNSDIDSSDFQQRISNIKGQVLEALDKWAGKVDADSSVKNLRMPNRQQLSEIDLEEDLLVGFT
;
A
#
# COMPACT_ATOMS: atom_id res chain seq x y z
N VAL A 1 6.15 -20.49 24.73
CA VAL A 1 5.08 -20.21 23.74
C VAL A 1 3.75 -20.34 24.46
N ILE A 2 3.38 -19.31 25.21
CA ILE A 2 2.13 -19.27 25.98
C ILE A 2 1.26 -18.20 25.29
N ASP A 3 0.12 -18.62 24.77
CA ASP A 3 -1.12 -17.85 24.54
C ASP A 3 -1.13 -16.53 23.74
N GLN A 4 -0.39 -16.40 22.64
CA GLN A 4 -0.74 -15.34 21.67
C GLN A 4 -2.15 -15.56 21.08
N VAL A 5 -2.53 -16.82 20.81
CA VAL A 5 -3.87 -17.17 20.29
C VAL A 5 -4.97 -16.96 21.33
N GLY A 6 -4.68 -17.17 22.61
CA GLY A 6 -5.63 -16.93 23.72
C GLY A 6 -5.90 -15.44 23.97
N LEU A 7 -4.87 -14.60 23.83
CA LEU A 7 -4.99 -13.13 23.93
C LEU A 7 -5.77 -12.54 22.75
N ILE A 8 -5.57 -13.02 21.52
CA ILE A 8 -6.27 -12.54 20.31
C ILE A 8 -7.79 -12.72 20.43
N ASN A 9 -8.28 -13.79 21.08
CA ASN A 9 -9.73 -14.02 21.27
C ASN A 9 -10.35 -13.19 22.41
N ALA A 10 -9.55 -12.56 23.26
CA ALA A 10 -10.02 -11.70 24.35
C ALA A 10 -10.09 -10.21 23.96
N VAL A 11 -9.59 -9.84 22.77
CA VAL A 11 -9.60 -8.46 22.27
C VAL A 11 -10.97 -8.13 21.70
N ASP A 12 -11.57 -7.04 22.20
CA ASP A 12 -12.78 -6.46 21.64
C ASP A 12 -12.45 -5.62 20.39
N TYR A 13 -12.34 -6.29 19.25
CA TYR A 13 -12.06 -5.66 17.96
C TYR A 13 -13.16 -4.69 17.51
N ALA A 14 -14.41 -4.90 17.95
CA ALA A 14 -15.51 -4.02 17.61
C ALA A 14 -15.33 -2.66 18.31
N ARG A 15 -14.96 -2.69 19.60
CA ARG A 15 -14.59 -1.50 20.34
C ARG A 15 -13.37 -0.79 19.73
N LEU A 16 -12.30 -1.52 19.40
CA LEU A 16 -11.11 -0.88 18.82
C LEU A 16 -11.40 -0.22 17.47
N SER A 17 -12.26 -0.83 16.64
CA SER A 17 -12.73 -0.22 15.40
C SER A 17 -13.51 1.07 15.64
N ALA A 18 -14.36 1.12 16.68
CA ALA A 18 -15.10 2.34 17.04
C ALA A 18 -14.16 3.44 17.56
N GLU A 19 -13.10 3.08 18.31
CA GLU A 19 -12.08 4.03 18.76
C GLU A 19 -11.32 4.64 17.58
N PHE A 20 -10.99 3.86 16.53
CA PHE A 20 -10.41 4.40 15.29
C PHE A 20 -11.34 5.40 14.58
N GLU A 21 -12.64 5.08 14.48
CA GLU A 21 -13.61 5.99 13.88
C GLU A 21 -13.70 7.31 14.67
N GLN A 22 -13.70 7.22 16.00
CA GLN A 22 -13.74 8.38 16.88
C GLN A 22 -12.47 9.24 16.75
N ILE A 23 -11.29 8.63 16.67
CA ILE A 23 -10.03 9.34 16.46
C ILE A 23 -10.02 10.04 15.10
N ALA A 24 -10.43 9.33 14.03
CA ALA A 24 -10.51 9.91 12.70
C ALA A 24 -11.48 11.11 12.65
N GLN A 25 -12.65 11.01 13.27
CA GLN A 25 -13.61 12.11 13.33
C GLN A 25 -13.08 13.34 14.08
N ASN A 26 -12.21 13.14 15.07
CA ASN A 26 -11.67 14.21 15.92
C ASN A 26 -10.30 14.74 15.49
N SER A 27 -9.71 14.20 14.42
CA SER A 27 -8.34 14.54 14.00
C SER A 27 -8.18 15.95 13.41
N GLY A 28 -9.28 16.55 12.94
CA GLY A 28 -9.26 17.80 12.18
C GLY A 28 -8.64 17.67 10.78
N CYS A 29 -8.31 16.45 10.34
CA CYS A 29 -7.75 16.19 9.03
C CYS A 29 -8.80 16.33 7.91
N PRO A 30 -8.38 16.59 6.66
CA PRO A 30 -9.26 16.52 5.50
C PRO A 30 -9.97 15.16 5.40
N TYR A 31 -11.19 15.16 4.88
CA TYR A 31 -12.04 13.95 4.78
C TYR A 31 -11.32 12.76 4.15
N ILE A 32 -10.67 12.96 3.00
CA ILE A 32 -9.96 11.90 2.28
C ILE A 32 -8.81 11.33 3.11
N SER A 33 -8.02 12.20 3.78
CA SER A 33 -6.93 11.75 4.65
C SER A 33 -7.46 10.92 5.82
N ASN A 34 -8.58 11.33 6.41
CA ASN A 34 -9.24 10.59 7.47
C ASN A 34 -9.76 9.24 7.02
N GLU A 35 -10.37 9.16 5.84
CA GLU A 35 -10.86 7.91 5.28
C GLU A 35 -9.71 6.92 5.06
N LEU A 36 -8.59 7.39 4.50
CA LEU A 36 -7.41 6.55 4.24
C LEU A 36 -6.74 6.06 5.53
N VAL A 37 -6.60 6.91 6.55
CA VAL A 37 -6.09 6.50 7.87
C VAL A 37 -7.03 5.49 8.54
N LEU A 38 -8.35 5.71 8.43
CA LEU A 38 -9.34 4.78 8.97
C LEU A 38 -9.29 3.41 8.28
N ARG A 39 -9.16 3.39 6.95
CA ARG A 39 -8.99 2.15 6.18
C ARG A 39 -7.73 1.42 6.63
N ALA A 40 -6.59 2.12 6.71
CA ALA A 40 -5.34 1.52 7.14
C ALA A 40 -5.45 0.87 8.52
N GLY A 41 -6.04 1.57 9.50
CA GLY A 41 -6.24 1.02 10.84
C GLY A 41 -7.19 -0.17 10.89
N LYS A 42 -8.26 -0.14 10.09
CA LYS A 42 -9.19 -1.28 9.97
C LYS A 42 -8.53 -2.48 9.29
N THR A 43 -7.65 -2.27 8.32
CA THR A 43 -6.88 -3.34 7.66
C THR A 43 -5.96 -4.02 8.67
N ILE A 44 -5.17 -3.26 9.45
CA ILE A 44 -4.32 -3.82 10.51
C ILE A 44 -5.15 -4.56 11.56
N LEU A 45 -6.31 -4.02 11.94
CA LEU A 45 -7.21 -4.69 12.88
C LEU A 45 -7.72 -6.02 12.35
N CYS A 46 -8.07 -6.07 11.07
CA CYS A 46 -8.49 -7.28 10.39
C CYS A 46 -7.36 -8.32 10.42
N GLU A 47 -6.14 -7.91 10.07
CA GLU A 47 -4.96 -8.76 10.08
C GLU A 47 -4.65 -9.32 11.48
N LEU A 48 -4.70 -8.48 12.51
CA LEU A 48 -4.54 -8.91 13.91
C LEU A 48 -5.61 -9.93 14.32
N ARG A 49 -6.87 -9.68 13.93
CA ARG A 49 -8.00 -10.56 14.26
C ARG A 49 -7.89 -11.94 13.63
N TYR A 50 -7.42 -12.02 12.39
CA TYR A 50 -7.32 -13.27 11.63
C TYR A 50 -5.94 -13.93 11.69
N GLY A 51 -5.03 -13.42 12.54
CA GLY A 51 -3.73 -14.04 12.82
C GLY A 51 -2.70 -13.85 11.70
N ALA A 52 -2.84 -12.79 10.90
CA ALA A 52 -1.82 -12.40 9.93
C ALA A 52 -0.61 -11.75 10.64
N SER A 53 0.52 -11.74 9.93
CA SER A 53 1.81 -11.25 10.40
C SER A 53 1.85 -9.71 10.46
N VAL A 54 1.20 -9.12 11.46
CA VAL A 54 1.36 -7.70 11.79
C VAL A 54 2.54 -7.56 12.74
N ASP A 55 3.50 -6.68 12.41
CA ASP A 55 4.59 -6.37 13.34
C ASP A 55 4.11 -5.41 14.44
N ILE A 56 3.57 -5.98 15.50
CA ILE A 56 3.07 -5.22 16.65
C ILE A 56 4.19 -4.50 17.39
N ASN A 57 5.45 -4.97 17.29
CA ASN A 57 6.58 -4.32 17.96
C ASN A 57 6.96 -3.00 17.29
N ASN A 58 6.54 -2.80 16.05
CA ASN A 58 6.77 -1.60 15.26
C ASN A 58 5.45 -1.06 14.66
N LEU A 59 4.44 -0.95 15.52
CA LEU A 59 3.10 -0.53 15.13
C LEU A 59 3.05 0.85 14.44
N PRO A 60 3.83 1.88 14.87
CA PRO A 60 3.85 3.17 14.17
C PRO A 60 4.31 3.06 12.71
N GLU A 61 5.42 2.35 12.46
CA GLU A 61 5.91 2.11 11.10
C GLU A 61 4.91 1.30 10.28
N THR A 62 4.33 0.25 10.86
CA THR A 62 3.30 -0.58 10.22
C THR A 62 2.08 0.26 9.82
N MET A 63 1.67 1.20 10.66
CA MET A 63 0.58 2.12 10.37
C MET A 63 0.90 3.08 9.23
N VAL A 64 2.09 3.66 9.23
CA VAL A 64 2.54 4.55 8.15
C VAL A 64 2.62 3.79 6.83
N MET A 65 3.18 2.58 6.84
CA MET A 65 3.25 1.72 5.66
C MET A 65 1.85 1.40 5.12
N GLN A 66 0.95 0.93 5.98
CA GLN A 66 -0.42 0.61 5.55
C GLN A 66 -1.14 1.85 5.00
N TYR A 67 -0.99 3.02 5.62
CA TYR A 67 -1.53 4.27 5.09
C TYR A 67 -1.01 4.58 3.69
N MET A 68 0.30 4.42 3.45
CA MET A 68 0.88 4.65 2.11
C MET A 68 0.35 3.66 1.08
N VAL A 69 0.09 2.40 1.47
CA VAL A 69 -0.54 1.39 0.61
C VAL A 69 -1.97 1.79 0.25
N GLU A 70 -2.78 2.22 1.23
CA GLU A 70 -4.15 2.69 0.95
C GLU A 70 -4.16 3.92 0.01
N VAL A 71 -3.19 4.83 0.16
CA VAL A 71 -3.00 5.97 -0.75
C VAL A 71 -2.67 5.48 -2.16
N LEU A 72 -1.79 4.49 -2.32
CA LEU A 72 -1.45 3.90 -3.61
C LEU A 72 -2.66 3.25 -4.26
N ASP A 73 -3.41 2.44 -3.51
CA ASP A 73 -4.57 1.72 -4.02
C ASP A 73 -5.68 2.68 -4.46
N ALA A 74 -5.98 3.69 -3.63
CA ALA A 74 -7.02 4.69 -3.90
C ALA A 74 -6.70 5.56 -5.13
N ASN A 75 -5.42 5.93 -5.34
CA ASN A 75 -5.04 6.88 -6.39
C ASN A 75 -4.51 6.22 -7.67
N PHE A 76 -3.94 5.03 -7.58
CA PHE A 76 -3.24 4.40 -8.70
C PHE A 76 -3.94 3.14 -9.18
N ILE A 77 -4.18 2.15 -8.30
CA ILE A 77 -4.73 0.85 -8.74
C ILE A 77 -6.14 1.01 -9.32
N HIS A 78 -7.00 1.79 -8.67
CA HIS A 78 -8.34 2.06 -9.20
C HIS A 78 -8.36 3.00 -10.41
N ALA A 79 -7.25 3.67 -10.71
CA ALA A 79 -7.12 4.57 -11.85
C ALA A 79 -6.54 3.88 -13.11
N ILE A 80 -5.97 2.68 -12.98
CA ILE A 80 -5.51 1.89 -14.13
C ILE A 80 -6.76 1.43 -14.91
N PRO A 81 -6.96 1.88 -16.17
CA PRO A 81 -8.04 1.39 -16.98
C PRO A 81 -7.85 -0.11 -17.16
N LEU A 82 -8.85 -0.91 -16.76
CA LEU A 82 -8.92 -2.31 -17.13
C LEU A 82 -8.96 -2.34 -18.65
N VAL A 83 -7.84 -2.79 -19.22
CA VAL A 83 -7.46 -2.79 -20.62
C VAL A 83 -8.69 -2.67 -21.53
N ALA A 84 -8.84 -1.49 -22.14
CA ALA A 84 -9.80 -1.31 -23.22
C ALA A 84 -9.51 -2.39 -24.26
N SER A 85 -10.56 -3.02 -24.76
CA SER A 85 -10.62 -4.20 -25.64
C SER A 85 -9.84 -4.12 -26.97
N ASN A 86 -8.92 -3.17 -27.13
CA ASN A 86 -8.26 -2.77 -28.36
C ASN A 86 -6.72 -2.64 -28.25
N SER A 87 -6.06 -3.14 -27.19
CA SER A 87 -4.59 -3.16 -27.16
C SER A 87 -4.06 -4.56 -27.50
N ASP A 88 -3.07 -4.64 -28.39
CA ASP A 88 -2.32 -5.87 -28.77
C ASP A 88 -1.47 -6.46 -27.62
N ILE A 89 -1.62 -5.93 -26.41
CA ILE A 89 -0.91 -6.38 -25.22
C ILE A 89 -1.68 -7.54 -24.61
N ASP A 90 -1.04 -8.71 -24.52
CA ASP A 90 -1.60 -9.84 -23.80
C ASP A 90 -1.88 -9.45 -22.35
N SER A 91 -3.08 -9.82 -21.87
CA SER A 91 -3.53 -9.55 -20.50
C SER A 91 -2.54 -10.11 -19.47
N SER A 92 -1.92 -11.25 -19.78
CA SER A 92 -0.84 -11.85 -18.96
C SER A 92 0.34 -10.89 -18.78
N ASP A 93 0.89 -10.37 -19.87
CA ASP A 93 2.05 -9.49 -19.85
C ASP A 93 1.75 -8.15 -19.18
N PHE A 94 0.54 -7.63 -19.37
CA PHE A 94 0.07 -6.43 -18.70
C PHE A 94 0.01 -6.62 -17.18
N GLN A 95 -0.60 -7.73 -16.72
CA GLN A 95 -0.67 -8.06 -15.30
C GLN A 95 0.73 -8.27 -14.69
N GLN A 96 1.64 -8.91 -15.42
CA GLN A 96 3.02 -9.12 -14.96
C GLN A 96 3.77 -7.78 -14.80
N ARG A 97 3.62 -6.85 -15.75
CA ARG A 97 4.21 -5.50 -15.64
C ARG A 97 3.65 -4.72 -14.46
N ILE A 98 2.33 -4.76 -14.24
CA ILE A 98 1.69 -4.14 -13.06
C ILE A 98 2.24 -4.74 -11.77
N SER A 99 2.36 -6.08 -11.70
CA SER A 99 2.89 -6.77 -10.52
C SER A 99 4.31 -6.33 -10.19
N ASN A 100 5.19 -6.24 -11.21
CA ASN A 100 6.57 -5.80 -11.03
C ASN A 100 6.65 -4.34 -10.53
N ILE A 101 5.87 -3.43 -11.12
CA ILE A 101 5.81 -2.03 -10.69
C ILE A 101 5.29 -1.95 -9.25
N LYS A 102 4.24 -2.69 -8.92
CA LYS A 102 3.67 -2.73 -7.57
C LYS A 102 4.72 -3.19 -6.56
N GLY A 103 5.49 -4.23 -6.86
CA GLY A 103 6.58 -4.71 -5.99
C GLY A 103 7.63 -3.63 -5.70
N GLN A 104 8.11 -2.93 -6.73
CA GLN A 104 9.09 -1.85 -6.56
C GLN A 104 8.54 -0.67 -5.76
N VAL A 105 7.27 -0.32 -5.96
CA VAL A 105 6.61 0.74 -5.20
C VAL A 105 6.48 0.33 -3.73
N LEU A 106 6.01 -0.88 -3.45
CA LEU A 106 5.89 -1.38 -2.07
C LEU A 106 7.24 -1.40 -1.34
N GLU A 107 8.33 -1.82 -2.01
CA GLU A 107 9.68 -1.77 -1.44
C GLU A 107 10.13 -0.33 -1.13
N ALA A 108 9.75 0.64 -1.96
CA ALA A 108 10.05 2.06 -1.71
C ALA A 108 9.23 2.62 -0.54
N LEU A 109 7.95 2.24 -0.43
CA LEU A 109 7.08 2.63 0.68
C LEU A 109 7.57 2.10 2.01
N ASP A 110 8.02 0.84 2.06
CA ASP A 110 8.61 0.22 3.25
C ASP A 110 9.81 1.03 3.76
N LYS A 111 10.74 1.37 2.85
CA LYS A 111 11.90 2.24 3.16
C LYS A 111 11.49 3.64 3.63
N TRP A 112 10.38 4.17 3.14
CA TRP A 112 9.88 5.47 3.60
C TRP A 112 9.21 5.37 4.95
N ALA A 113 8.42 4.33 5.21
CA ALA A 113 7.75 4.13 6.48
C ALA A 113 8.77 4.11 7.64
N GLY A 114 9.83 3.31 7.54
CA GLY A 114 10.88 3.28 8.56
C GLY A 114 11.63 4.61 8.72
N LYS A 115 11.75 5.42 7.67
CA LYS A 115 12.33 6.77 7.78
C LYS A 115 11.41 7.77 8.44
N VAL A 116 10.11 7.73 8.13
CA VAL A 116 9.13 8.62 8.77
C VAL A 116 9.06 8.36 10.26
N ASP A 117 9.09 7.09 10.66
CA ASP A 117 9.09 6.71 12.07
C ASP A 117 10.35 7.24 12.78
N ALA A 118 11.54 6.92 12.24
CA ALA A 118 12.82 7.35 12.79
C ALA A 118 12.96 8.89 12.90
N ASP A 119 12.50 9.63 11.89
CA ASP A 119 12.60 11.09 11.86
C ASP A 119 11.38 11.78 12.51
N SER A 120 10.34 11.03 12.87
CA SER A 120 9.00 11.55 13.24
C SER A 120 8.49 12.62 12.25
N SER A 121 8.90 12.54 10.98
CA SER A 121 8.66 13.58 9.99
C SER A 121 8.74 13.05 8.57
N VAL A 122 7.86 13.56 7.71
CA VAL A 122 7.87 13.28 6.26
C VAL A 122 8.79 14.23 5.48
N LYS A 123 9.32 15.29 6.11
CA LYS A 123 10.04 16.38 5.42
C LYS A 123 11.35 15.93 4.76
N ASN A 124 11.97 14.85 5.26
CA ASN A 124 13.25 14.34 4.78
C ASN A 124 13.11 13.16 3.81
N LEU A 125 11.88 12.78 3.45
CA LEU A 125 11.66 11.71 2.50
C LEU A 125 12.19 12.11 1.12
N ARG A 126 13.17 11.34 0.63
CA ARG A 126 13.67 11.44 -0.73
C ARG A 126 13.10 10.30 -1.56
N MET A 127 12.67 10.65 -2.77
CA MET A 127 12.39 9.66 -3.80
C MET A 127 13.63 8.80 -4.02
N PRO A 128 13.49 7.45 -4.11
CA PRO A 128 14.55 6.63 -4.65
C PRO A 128 14.98 7.22 -5.98
N ASN A 129 16.28 7.36 -6.20
CA ASN A 129 16.77 7.70 -7.53
C ASN A 129 16.21 6.63 -8.48
N ARG A 130 15.35 7.03 -9.42
CA ARG A 130 15.00 6.18 -10.55
C ARG A 130 16.33 5.75 -11.14
N GLN A 131 16.69 4.47 -11.00
CA GLN A 131 17.66 3.87 -11.90
C GLN A 131 17.15 4.22 -13.29
N GLN A 132 18.00 4.81 -14.12
CA GLN A 132 17.64 5.24 -15.47
C GLN A 132 16.79 4.13 -16.08
N LEU A 133 15.47 4.38 -16.14
CA LEU A 133 14.60 3.55 -16.95
C LEU A 133 15.23 3.71 -18.32
N SER A 134 15.71 2.61 -18.90
CA SER A 134 15.96 2.58 -20.34
C SER A 134 14.76 3.25 -20.97
N GLU A 135 15.00 4.23 -21.86
CA GLU A 135 13.92 4.88 -22.59
C GLU A 135 12.94 3.79 -23.03
N ILE A 136 11.67 3.97 -22.68
CA ILE A 136 10.63 3.11 -23.23
C ILE A 136 10.72 3.39 -24.72
N ASP A 137 11.36 2.48 -25.44
CA ASP A 137 11.53 2.59 -26.87
C ASP A 137 10.13 2.42 -27.46
N LEU A 138 9.51 3.55 -27.79
CA LEU A 138 8.22 3.59 -28.46
C LEU A 138 8.34 3.12 -29.93
N GLU A 139 9.56 2.83 -30.39
CA GLU A 139 9.88 2.30 -31.71
C GLU A 139 10.28 0.82 -31.69
N GLU A 140 10.03 0.06 -30.61
CA GLU A 140 10.25 -1.40 -30.63
C GLU A 140 9.31 -2.07 -31.66
N ASP A 141 9.88 -2.18 -32.86
CA ASP A 141 9.44 -2.65 -34.16
C ASP A 141 8.18 -3.53 -34.19
N LEU A 142 7.02 -2.93 -34.48
CA LEU A 142 5.76 -3.64 -34.78
C LEU A 142 5.76 -4.36 -36.15
N LEU A 143 6.91 -4.50 -36.82
CA LEU A 143 6.99 -4.96 -38.21
C LEU A 143 7.91 -6.16 -38.47
N VAL A 144 8.39 -6.89 -37.45
CA VAL A 144 9.17 -8.12 -37.71
C VAL A 144 8.28 -9.36 -37.62
N GLY A 145 7.40 -9.53 -38.62
CA GLY A 145 6.50 -10.69 -38.67
C GLY A 145 5.82 -11.00 -40.01
N PHE A 146 6.13 -10.29 -41.10
CA PHE A 146 5.61 -10.63 -42.43
C PHE A 146 6.69 -10.62 -43.50
N THR A 147 7.36 -11.76 -43.67
CA THR A 147 7.87 -12.24 -44.97
C THR A 147 7.79 -13.76 -45.00
#